data_AF-A0ABD0R8D0-F1
#
_entry.id   AF-A0ABD0R8D0-F1
#
_cell.length_a   1.000
_cell.length_b   1.000
_cell.length_c   1.000
_cell.angle_alpha   90.00
_cell.angle_beta   90.00
_cell.angle_gamma   90.00
#
_symmetry.space_group_name_H-M   'P 1'
#
loop_
_entity.id
_entity.type
_entity.pdbx_description
1 polymer ?
#
loop_
_entity_poly.entity_id
_entity_poly.type
_entity_poly.pdbx_seq_one_letter_code
_entity_poly.pdbx_strand_id
1 'polypeptide(L)' 'PFKDCLQALEEGHANSGMYLVKPENTNKLMQVWCDQRHDPGGWTVIQRRMDGSVNFFRNWETYK' A
#
# COMPACT_ATOMS: atom_id res chain seq x y z
N PRO A 1 0.90 8.43 11.34
CA PRO A 1 0.64 7.52 10.20
C PRO A 1 -0.01 8.30 9.07
N PHE A 2 0.37 7.99 7.83
CA PHE A 2 -0.09 8.72 6.64
C PHE A 2 -1.51 8.27 6.25
N LYS A 3 -2.28 9.11 5.57
CA LYS A 3 -3.60 8.76 5.02
C LYS A 3 -3.49 7.80 3.83
N ASP A 4 -2.41 7.92 3.07
CA ASP A 4 -2.04 7.12 1.91
C ASP A 4 -0.54 7.31 1.58
N CYS A 5 -0.05 6.60 0.57
CA CYS A 5 1.34 6.72 0.11
C CYS A 5 1.67 8.06 -0.55
N LEU A 6 0.67 8.79 -1.05
CA LEU A 6 0.88 10.10 -1.65
C LEU A 6 1.21 11.12 -0.57
N GLN A 7 0.49 11.13 0.55
CA GLN A 7 0.85 11.98 1.70
C GLN A 7 2.25 11.66 2.20
N ALA A 8 2.63 10.37 2.25
CA ALA A 8 3.99 10.00 2.63
C ALA A 8 5.04 10.62 1.67
N LEU A 9 4.76 10.63 0.36
CA LEU A 9 5.63 11.27 -0.62
C LEU A 9 5.70 12.79 -0.44
N GLU A 10 4.55 13.45 -0.24
CA GLU A 10 4.45 14.89 0.00
C GLU A 10 5.19 15.33 1.27
N GLU A 11 5.22 14.48 2.30
CA GLU A 11 5.99 14.68 3.54
C GLU A 11 7.49 14.32 3.38
N GLY A 12 7.95 14.02 2.17
CA GLY A 12 9.36 13.83 1.83
C GLY A 12 9.84 12.37 1.86
N HIS A 13 8.95 11.40 2.08
CA HIS A 13 9.30 9.99 2.06
C HIS A 13 9.36 9.42 0.63
N ALA A 14 10.44 9.72 -0.08
CA ALA A 14 10.62 9.37 -1.50
C ALA A 14 11.11 7.93 -1.76
N ASN A 15 11.35 7.11 -0.73
CA ASN A 15 11.81 5.74 -0.90
C ASN A 15 10.63 4.76 -0.98
N SER A 16 10.66 3.87 -1.97
CA SER A 16 9.68 2.77 -2.03
C SER A 16 9.92 1.77 -0.92
N GLY A 17 8.85 1.24 -0.31
CA GLY A 17 8.96 0.34 0.83
C GLY A 17 7.65 0.15 1.57
N MET A 18 7.71 -0.47 2.76
CA MET A 18 6.53 -0.65 3.61
C MET A 18 6.28 0.59 4.47
N TYR A 19 5.06 1.09 4.44
CA TYR A 19 4.60 2.24 5.24
C TYR A 19 3.37 1.87 6.06
N LEU A 20 3.17 2.58 7.17
CA LEU A 20 1.95 2.49 7.98
C LEU A 20 0.98 3.58 7.56
N VAL A 21 -0.17 3.15 7.05
CA VAL A 21 -1.25 4.01 6.57
C VAL A 21 -2.48 3.85 7.45
N LYS A 22 -3.14 4.97 7.75
CA LYS A 22 -4.43 5.07 8.43
C LYS A 22 -5.37 5.90 7.54
N PRO A 23 -6.21 5.26 6.70
CA PRO A 23 -7.14 5.99 5.86
C PRO A 23 -8.11 6.85 6.70
N GLU A 24 -8.66 7.90 6.08
CA GLU A 24 -9.65 8.74 6.73
C GLU A 24 -10.92 7.95 7.06
N ASN A 25 -11.63 8.38 8.11
CA ASN A 25 -12.89 7.76 8.56
C ASN A 25 -12.79 6.29 9.01
N THR A 26 -11.59 5.79 9.28
CA THR A 26 -11.38 4.46 9.88
C THR A 26 -10.34 4.49 10.99
N ASN A 27 -10.50 3.59 11.97
CA ASN A 27 -9.49 3.33 12.98
C ASN A 27 -8.52 2.20 12.56
N LYS A 28 -8.64 1.68 11.33
CA LYS A 28 -7.80 0.62 10.80
C LYS A 28 -6.42 1.17 10.41
N LEU A 29 -5.39 0.66 11.07
CA LEU A 29 -4.01 0.84 10.66
C LEU A 29 -3.61 -0.32 9.75
N MET A 30 -3.01 -0.03 8.61
CA MET A 30 -2.60 -1.03 7.62
C MET A 30 -1.16 -0.82 7.20
N GLN A 31 -0.44 -1.91 7.01
CA GLN A 31 0.89 -1.89 6.42
C GLN A 31 0.74 -2.08 4.91
N VAL A 32 1.19 -1.10 4.14
CA VAL A 32 1.09 -1.11 2.67
C VAL A 32 2.46 -0.93 2.05
N TRP A 33 2.65 -1.44 0.84
CA TRP A 33 3.83 -1.09 0.05
C TRP A 33 3.55 0.21 -0.71
N CYS A 34 4.38 1.23 -0.50
CA CYS A 34 4.37 2.46 -1.28
C CYS A 34 5.39 2.36 -2.41
N ASP A 35 4.94 2.53 -3.65
CA ASP A 35 5.83 2.76 -4.78
C ASP A 35 5.96 4.27 -5.00
N GLN A 36 7.10 4.79 -4.57
CA GLN A 36 7.46 6.21 -4.63
C GLN A 36 8.35 6.53 -5.84
N ARG A 37 8.77 5.51 -6.60
CA ARG A 37 9.71 5.66 -7.71
C ARG A 37 9.04 5.56 -9.07
N HIS A 38 7.94 4.83 -9.18
CA HIS A 38 7.13 4.82 -10.40
C HIS A 38 6.41 6.15 -10.56
N ASP A 39 6.79 6.95 -11.56
CA ASP A 39 6.18 8.25 -11.86
C ASP A 39 4.63 8.14 -11.91
N PRO A 40 3.89 9.04 -11.24
CA PRO A 40 4.33 10.26 -10.50
C PRO A 40 4.78 10.02 -9.05
N GLY A 41 4.85 8.77 -8.59
CA GLY A 41 5.05 8.40 -7.19
C GLY A 41 3.73 8.41 -6.40
N GLY A 42 3.79 8.13 -5.10
CA GLY A 42 2.62 8.15 -4.21
C GLY A 42 1.70 6.94 -4.35
N TRP A 43 2.13 5.90 -5.07
CA TRP A 43 1.28 4.75 -5.35
C TRP A 43 1.14 3.85 -4.12
N THR A 44 -0.10 3.64 -3.69
CA THR A 44 -0.44 2.65 -2.67
C THR A 44 -0.72 1.31 -3.35
N VAL A 45 0.17 0.34 -3.17
CA VAL A 45 0.00 -0.98 -3.80
C VAL A 45 -1.06 -1.78 -3.03
N ILE A 46 -2.18 -2.07 -3.69
CA ILE A 46 -3.26 -2.91 -3.15
C ILE A 46 -3.15 -4.39 -3.55
N GLN A 47 -2.40 -4.70 -4.61
CA GLN A 47 -2.18 -6.05 -5.10
C GLN A 47 -0.88 -6.12 -5.90
N ARG A 48 -0.07 -7.19 -5.71
CA ARG A 48 1.16 -7.43 -6.49
C ARG A 48 1.32 -8.93 -6.82
N ARG A 49 1.69 -9.24 -8.08
CA ARG A 49 2.11 -10.57 -8.56
C ARG A 49 3.53 -10.48 -9.15
N MET A 50 4.40 -11.44 -8.86
CA MET A 50 5.76 -11.45 -9.40
C MET A 50 6.22 -12.85 -9.85
N ASP A 51 5.98 -13.87 -9.04
CA ASP A 51 6.61 -15.19 -9.20
C ASP A 51 5.66 -16.38 -8.99
N GLY A 52 4.38 -16.11 -8.70
CA GLY A 52 3.40 -17.16 -8.41
C GLY A 52 3.53 -17.78 -7.01
N SER A 53 4.33 -17.21 -6.11
CA SER A 53 4.52 -17.69 -4.73
C SER A 53 3.24 -17.71 -3.87
N VAL A 54 2.22 -16.94 -4.26
CA VAL A 54 0.95 -16.84 -3.55
C VAL A 54 -0.20 -17.29 -4.46
N ASN A 55 -1.03 -18.21 -3.94
CA ASN A 55 -2.28 -18.61 -4.59
C ASN A 55 -3.36 -17.53 -4.39
N PHE A 56 -3.99 -17.11 -5.50
CA PHE A 56 -5.09 -16.14 -5.52
C PHE A 56 -6.47 -16.80 -5.70
N PHE A 57 -6.56 -18.11 -5.91
CA PHE A 57 -7.82 -18.83 -5.86
C PHE A 57 -8.25 -19.02 -4.40
N ARG A 58 -8.96 -18.03 -3.86
CA ARG A 58 -9.38 -17.92 -2.45
C ARG A 58 -10.87 -17.64 -2.32
N ASN A 59 -11.42 -17.92 -1.14
CA ASN A 59 -12.82 -17.62 -0.82
C ASN A 59 -13.03 -16.12 -0.55
N TRP A 60 -14.31 -15.73 -0.42
CA TRP A 60 -14.72 -14.35 -0.17
C TRP A 60 -14.10 -13.73 1.09
N GLU A 61 -14.14 -14.46 2.21
CA GLU A 61 -13.67 -13.95 3.50
C GLU A 61 -12.15 -13.65 3.48
N THR A 62 -11.37 -14.38 2.68
CA THR A 62 -9.92 -14.10 2.55
C THR A 62 -9.63 -12.80 1.80
N TYR A 63 -10.53 -12.38 0.91
CA TYR A 63 -10.36 -11.16 0.10
C TYR A 63 -10.89 -9.90 0.78
N LYS A 64 -11.82 -10.05 1.73
CA LYS A 64 -12.53 -8.97 2.42
C LYS A 64 -11.72 -8.39 3.58
#